data_AF-A0A8T3ZVH0-F1
#
_entry.id   AF-A0A8T3ZVH0-F1
#
_cell.length_a   1.000
_cell.length_b   1.000
_cell.length_c   1.000
_cell.angle_alpha   90.00
_cell.angle_beta   90.00
_cell.angle_gamma   90.00
#
_symmetry.space_group_name_H-M   'P 1'
#
loop_
_entity.id
_entity.type
_entity.pdbx_description
1 polymer ?
#
loop_
_entity_poly.entity_id
_entity_poly.type
_entity_poly.pdbx_seq_one_letter_code
_entity_poly.pdbx_strand_id
1 'polypeptide(L)'
;MSYYKLNAISQACGRRSQMKKDIKKGRKPKSPFVQKPYLVSCYGFKINGILLSFPVRTREFANILLNKHTAKILSDQSITPRSFTMTLQSLSISIAKDVELIKVQSTIGIDRNLRNITFGNDKEIVQVNTSEMLKIKENYAHIKSTYTRNDHRIRKKVYGKLGTRQTDRIKQSPQNLKVNCKLCSKTKIRNNL
;
A
#
# COMPACT_ATOMS: atom_id res chain seq x y z
N MET A 1 13.15 -32.59 -1.82
CA MET A 1 12.20 -31.72 -2.56
C MET A 1 12.71 -30.28 -2.50
N SER A 2 12.71 -29.50 -3.58
CA SER A 2 13.18 -28.09 -3.50
C SER A 2 12.17 -27.21 -2.74
N TYR A 3 12.66 -26.31 -1.88
CA TYR A 3 11.85 -25.61 -0.86
C TYR A 3 10.71 -24.76 -1.44
N TYR A 4 10.90 -24.15 -2.61
CA TYR A 4 9.86 -23.33 -3.25
C TYR A 4 8.69 -24.15 -3.84
N LYS A 5 8.85 -25.46 -4.04
CA LYS A 5 7.79 -26.33 -4.57
C LYS A 5 6.58 -26.39 -3.65
N LEU A 6 6.80 -26.36 -2.33
CA LEU A 6 5.72 -26.34 -1.33
C LEU A 6 4.83 -25.11 -1.49
N ASN A 7 5.44 -23.95 -1.69
CA ASN A 7 4.70 -22.71 -1.94
C ASN A 7 3.96 -22.74 -3.28
N ALA A 8 4.56 -23.29 -4.32
CA ALA A 8 3.89 -23.45 -5.62
C ALA A 8 2.65 -24.34 -5.50
N ILE A 9 2.75 -25.48 -4.79
CA ILE A 9 1.63 -26.38 -4.52
C ILE A 9 0.54 -25.66 -3.72
N SER A 10 0.91 -24.99 -2.62
CA SER A 10 -0.02 -24.23 -1.77
C SER A 10 -0.79 -23.17 -2.57
N GLN A 11 -0.09 -22.40 -3.42
CA GLN A 11 -0.72 -21.41 -4.29
C GLN A 11 -1.67 -22.04 -5.32
N ALA A 12 -1.28 -23.16 -5.95
CA ALA A 12 -2.14 -23.86 -6.89
C ALA A 12 -3.42 -24.38 -6.20
N CYS A 13 -3.29 -24.97 -5.01
CA CYS A 13 -4.41 -25.41 -4.19
C CYS A 13 -5.34 -24.25 -3.81
N GLY A 14 -4.79 -23.10 -3.42
CA GLY A 14 -5.57 -21.90 -3.09
C GLY A 14 -6.40 -21.38 -4.27
N ARG A 15 -5.77 -21.27 -5.45
CA ARG A 15 -6.47 -20.85 -6.68
C ARG A 15 -7.56 -21.84 -7.10
N ARG A 16 -7.28 -23.15 -7.00
CA ARG A 16 -8.26 -24.20 -7.30
C ARG A 16 -9.44 -24.16 -6.32
N SER A 17 -9.19 -23.92 -5.04
CA SER A 17 -10.24 -23.74 -4.02
C SER A 17 -11.13 -22.53 -4.34
N GLN A 18 -10.52 -21.41 -4.74
CA GLN A 18 -11.26 -20.21 -5.15
C GLN A 18 -12.14 -20.47 -6.38
N MET A 19 -11.60 -21.13 -7.40
CA MET A 19 -12.37 -21.53 -8.59
C MET A 19 -13.58 -22.39 -8.21
N LYS A 20 -13.41 -23.39 -7.33
CA LYS A 20 -14.53 -24.22 -6.84
C LYS A 20 -15.60 -23.39 -6.13
N LYS A 21 -15.20 -22.41 -5.32
CA LYS A 21 -16.13 -21.48 -4.65
C LYS A 21 -16.91 -20.63 -5.66
N ASP A 22 -16.26 -20.16 -6.73
CA ASP A 22 -16.92 -19.36 -7.77
C ASP A 22 -17.91 -20.18 -8.59
N ILE A 23 -17.57 -21.44 -8.92
CA ILE A 23 -18.50 -22.39 -9.56
C ILE A 23 -19.73 -22.62 -8.67
N LYS A 24 -19.53 -22.83 -7.36
CA LYS A 24 -20.65 -23.00 -6.40
C LYS A 24 -21.57 -21.77 -6.34
N LYS A 25 -21.07 -20.57 -6.68
CA LYS A 25 -21.84 -19.33 -6.76
C LYS A 25 -22.50 -19.09 -8.13
N GLY A 26 -22.49 -20.08 -9.03
CA GLY A 26 -23.06 -19.98 -10.37
C GLY A 26 -22.22 -19.16 -11.37
N ARG A 27 -20.99 -18.80 -11.01
CA ARG A 27 -20.08 -18.10 -11.94
C ARG A 27 -19.41 -19.12 -12.87
N LYS A 28 -18.98 -18.65 -14.04
CA LYS A 28 -18.20 -19.44 -15.02
C LYS A 28 -16.73 -19.00 -15.03
N PRO A 29 -15.93 -19.32 -13.99
CA PRO A 29 -14.52 -18.90 -13.95
C PRO A 29 -13.69 -19.65 -15.00
N LYS A 30 -12.71 -18.97 -15.58
CA LYS A 30 -11.68 -19.61 -16.41
C LYS A 30 -10.78 -20.50 -15.54
N SER A 31 -10.17 -21.51 -16.15
CA SER A 31 -9.18 -22.35 -15.47
C SER A 31 -8.05 -21.48 -14.89
N PRO A 32 -7.62 -21.70 -13.63
CA PRO A 32 -6.60 -20.89 -13.00
C PRO A 32 -5.23 -21.11 -13.64
N PHE A 33 -4.59 -20.02 -14.06
CA PHE A 33 -3.25 -20.04 -14.64
C PHE A 33 -2.39 -18.92 -14.06
N VAL A 34 -1.07 -19.09 -14.12
CA VAL A 34 -0.10 -18.06 -13.75
C VAL A 34 0.31 -17.34 -15.03
N GLN A 35 -0.04 -16.05 -15.16
CA GLN A 35 0.30 -15.25 -16.35
C GLN A 35 1.78 -14.87 -16.42
N LYS A 36 2.38 -14.54 -15.28
CA LYS A 36 3.75 -14.04 -15.19
C LYS A 36 4.57 -14.96 -14.29
N PRO A 37 5.78 -15.36 -14.69
CA PRO A 37 6.63 -16.18 -13.85
C PRO A 37 7.06 -15.39 -12.62
N TYR A 38 6.93 -16.01 -11.46
CA TYR A 38 7.46 -15.51 -10.20
C TYR A 38 7.80 -16.69 -9.30
N LEU A 39 8.74 -16.48 -8.38
CA LEU A 39 9.18 -17.43 -7.38
C LEU A 39 8.85 -16.89 -6.00
N VAL A 40 8.19 -17.68 -5.16
CA VAL A 40 7.98 -17.35 -3.75
C VAL A 40 8.58 -18.44 -2.88
N SER A 41 9.46 -18.07 -1.96
CA SER A 41 9.93 -18.97 -0.92
C SER A 41 9.78 -18.35 0.46
N CYS A 42 9.28 -19.13 1.40
CA CYS A 42 9.29 -18.82 2.84
C CYS A 42 10.17 -19.80 3.63
N TYR A 43 10.87 -20.71 2.94
CA TYR A 43 11.67 -21.75 3.57
C TYR A 43 13.08 -21.81 2.99
N GLY A 44 14.03 -22.18 3.85
CA GLY A 44 15.38 -22.55 3.46
C GLY A 44 16.26 -21.41 2.93
N PHE A 45 15.79 -20.17 2.94
CA PHE A 45 16.59 -19.02 2.54
C PHE A 45 17.26 -18.38 3.75
N LYS A 46 18.42 -17.77 3.52
CA LYS A 46 19.22 -17.07 4.52
C LYS A 46 19.64 -15.71 3.97
N ILE A 47 19.72 -14.72 4.84
CA ILE A 47 20.24 -13.39 4.49
C ILE A 47 21.48 -13.17 5.34
N ASN A 48 22.65 -13.17 4.69
CA ASN A 48 23.94 -12.97 5.33
C ASN A 48 24.44 -11.58 4.94
N GLY A 49 24.09 -10.58 5.75
CA GLY A 49 24.40 -9.17 5.47
C GLY A 49 23.78 -8.70 4.15
N ILE A 50 24.59 -8.66 3.09
CA ILE A 50 24.20 -8.16 1.77
C ILE A 50 23.75 -9.31 0.85
N LEU A 51 23.94 -10.58 1.22
CA LEU A 51 23.69 -11.71 0.34
C LEU A 51 22.41 -12.45 0.73
N LEU A 52 21.46 -12.55 -0.21
CA LEU A 52 20.31 -13.45 -0.09
C LEU A 52 20.67 -14.81 -0.73
N SER A 53 20.79 -15.84 0.10
CA SER A 53 21.04 -17.22 -0.33
C SER A 53 19.77 -18.06 -0.24
N PHE A 54 19.44 -18.79 -1.29
CA PHE A 54 18.34 -19.75 -1.26
C PHE A 54 18.64 -21.00 -2.11
N PRO A 55 18.09 -22.16 -1.71
CA PRO A 55 18.34 -23.43 -2.40
C PRO A 55 17.57 -23.49 -3.71
N VAL A 56 18.27 -23.83 -4.79
CA VAL A 56 17.68 -24.09 -6.11
C VAL A 56 17.48 -25.59 -6.29
N ARG A 57 18.54 -26.36 -6.05
CA ARG A 57 18.56 -27.83 -6.06
C ARG A 57 19.25 -28.37 -4.81
N THR A 58 19.29 -29.69 -4.69
CA THR A 58 19.97 -30.37 -3.58
C THR A 58 21.45 -29.95 -3.56
N ARG A 59 21.88 -29.32 -2.46
CA ARG A 59 23.25 -28.78 -2.28
C ARG A 59 23.66 -27.65 -3.25
N GLU A 60 22.72 -27.09 -4.01
CA GLU A 60 22.96 -25.95 -4.89
C GLU A 60 22.20 -24.72 -4.38
N PHE A 61 22.93 -23.64 -4.11
CA PHE A 61 22.39 -22.37 -3.64
C PHE A 61 22.59 -21.27 -4.67
N ALA A 62 21.53 -20.51 -4.93
CA ALA A 62 21.62 -19.24 -5.63
C ALA A 62 21.85 -18.13 -4.62
N ASN A 63 22.71 -17.18 -4.99
CA ASN A 63 23.05 -16.02 -4.20
C ASN A 63 22.68 -14.76 -4.96
N ILE A 64 21.91 -13.88 -4.33
CA ILE A 64 21.52 -12.58 -4.89
C ILE A 64 22.11 -11.48 -4.03
N LEU A 65 22.83 -10.56 -4.65
CA LEU A 65 23.33 -9.37 -3.99
C LEU A 65 22.19 -8.38 -3.75
N LEU A 66 21.96 -8.04 -2.49
CA LEU A 66 20.99 -7.04 -2.07
C LEU A 66 21.56 -5.64 -2.24
N ASN A 67 20.67 -4.66 -2.43
CA ASN A 67 21.11 -3.27 -2.49
C ASN A 67 21.47 -2.75 -1.09
N LYS A 68 22.26 -1.67 -1.03
CA LYS A 68 22.72 -1.07 0.23
C LYS A 68 21.55 -0.68 1.16
N HIS A 69 20.45 -0.18 0.58
CA HIS A 69 19.28 0.23 1.33
C HIS A 69 18.59 -0.95 2.02
N THR A 70 18.36 -2.05 1.31
CA THR A 70 17.74 -3.27 1.83
C THR A 70 18.63 -3.95 2.86
N ALA A 71 19.95 -3.98 2.62
CA ALA A 71 20.90 -4.53 3.59
C ALA A 71 20.88 -3.74 4.91
N LYS A 72 20.78 -2.40 4.84
CA LYS A 72 20.65 -1.53 6.02
C LYS A 72 19.34 -1.74 6.79
N ILE A 73 18.24 -2.02 6.10
CA ILE A 73 16.97 -2.36 6.77
C ILE A 73 17.10 -3.72 7.46
N LEU A 74 17.65 -4.70 6.77
CA LEU A 74 17.75 -6.09 7.26
C LEU A 74 18.84 -6.28 8.33
N SER A 75 19.71 -5.30 8.55
CA SER A 75 20.66 -5.31 9.67
C SER A 75 20.01 -4.99 11.02
N ASP A 76 18.78 -4.48 11.04
CA ASP A 76 18.03 -4.25 12.28
C ASP A 76 17.59 -5.59 12.90
N GLN A 77 18.05 -5.88 14.12
CA GLN A 77 17.76 -7.12 14.84
C GLN A 77 16.27 -7.28 15.19
N SER A 78 15.50 -6.20 15.23
CA SER A 78 14.04 -6.25 15.47
C SER A 78 13.25 -6.77 14.26
N ILE A 79 13.92 -6.97 13.12
CA ILE A 79 13.30 -7.34 11.85
C ILE A 79 13.62 -8.79 11.50
N THR A 80 12.58 -9.60 11.34
CA THR A 80 12.67 -11.00 10.91
C THR A 80 12.21 -11.17 9.46
N PRO A 81 13.09 -11.60 8.53
CA PRO A 81 12.69 -11.95 7.17
C PRO A 81 11.82 -13.22 7.19
N ARG A 82 10.66 -13.17 6.54
CA ARG A 82 9.68 -14.29 6.54
C ARG A 82 9.57 -14.99 5.19
N SER A 83 9.67 -14.21 4.12
CA SER A 83 9.62 -14.76 2.77
C SER A 83 10.25 -13.79 1.79
N PHE A 84 10.54 -14.28 0.60
CA PHE A 84 10.85 -13.43 -0.54
C PHE A 84 10.00 -13.84 -1.74
N THR A 85 9.73 -12.85 -2.58
CA THR A 85 9.10 -13.00 -3.90
C THR A 85 10.04 -12.42 -4.93
N MET A 86 10.35 -13.20 -5.96
CA MET A 86 11.18 -12.79 -7.08
C MET A 86 10.36 -12.84 -8.35
N THR A 87 10.41 -11.77 -9.13
CA THR A 87 9.88 -11.68 -10.49
C THR A 87 11.03 -11.42 -11.46
N LEU A 88 10.75 -11.34 -12.75
CA LEU A 88 11.76 -11.01 -13.77
C LEU A 88 12.45 -9.65 -13.54
N GLN A 89 11.81 -8.72 -12.83
CA GLN A 89 12.28 -7.34 -12.71
C GLN A 89 12.56 -6.91 -11.27
N SER A 90 12.08 -7.66 -10.28
CA SER A 90 12.14 -7.24 -8.89
C SER A 90 12.28 -8.39 -7.91
N LEU A 91 12.99 -8.11 -6.84
CA LEU A 91 13.06 -8.92 -5.63
C LEU A 91 12.35 -8.16 -4.51
N SER A 92 11.41 -8.81 -3.85
CA SER A 92 10.67 -8.26 -2.71
C SER A 92 10.83 -9.19 -1.52
N ILE A 93 11.15 -8.64 -0.36
CA ILE A 93 11.34 -9.40 0.89
C ILE A 93 10.25 -8.98 1.86
N SER A 94 9.49 -9.95 2.36
CA SER A 94 8.50 -9.72 3.40
C SER A 94 9.17 -9.87 4.76
N ILE A 95 9.03 -8.83 5.57
CA ILE A 95 9.61 -8.74 6.91
C ILE A 95 8.51 -8.67 7.95
N ALA A 96 8.74 -9.28 9.11
CA ALA A 96 7.95 -9.06 10.31
C ALA A 96 8.81 -8.28 11.31
N LYS A 97 8.26 -7.19 11.85
CA LYS A 97 8.89 -6.39 12.89
C LYS A 97 7.98 -6.41 14.10
N ASP A 98 8.52 -6.84 15.23
CA ASP A 98 7.80 -6.72 16.50
C ASP A 98 7.90 -5.25 16.91
N VAL A 99 6.74 -4.59 16.92
CA VAL A 99 6.63 -3.18 17.30
C VAL A 99 6.05 -3.13 18.70
N GLU A 100 6.72 -2.40 19.59
CA GLU A 100 6.23 -2.19 20.95
C GLU A 100 4.83 -1.58 20.94
N LEU A 101 4.03 -2.01 21.90
CA LEU A 101 2.67 -1.54 22.04
C LEU A 101 2.70 -0.07 22.46
N ILE A 102 2.34 0.83 21.54
CA ILE A 102 2.32 2.27 21.80
C ILE A 102 1.27 2.53 22.88
N LYS A 103 1.70 3.02 24.06
CA LYS A 103 0.78 3.49 25.11
C LYS A 103 0.02 4.70 24.58
N VAL A 104 -1.29 4.56 24.43
CA VAL A 104 -2.18 5.65 23.98
C VAL A 104 -2.25 6.68 25.10
N GLN A 105 -1.76 7.89 24.85
CA GLN A 105 -1.81 9.00 25.82
C GLN A 105 -3.13 9.75 25.76
N SER A 106 -3.74 9.82 24.58
CA SER A 106 -5.02 10.48 24.34
C SER A 106 -5.71 9.88 23.12
N THR A 107 -7.03 9.99 23.08
CA THR A 107 -7.84 9.65 21.91
C THR A 107 -8.35 10.95 21.29
N ILE A 108 -8.31 11.04 19.97
CA ILE A 108 -8.86 12.16 19.22
C ILE A 108 -9.93 11.60 18.30
N GLY A 109 -11.16 12.07 18.45
CA GLY A 109 -12.22 11.85 17.49
C GLY A 109 -11.99 12.73 16.28
N ILE A 110 -12.10 12.17 15.07
CA ILE A 110 -12.06 12.93 13.82
C ILE A 110 -13.35 12.63 13.07
N ASP A 111 -14.18 13.65 12.92
CA ASP A 111 -15.35 13.62 12.06
C ASP A 111 -15.07 14.44 10.78
N ARG A 112 -15.44 13.88 9.63
CA ARG A 112 -15.15 14.48 8.32
C ARG A 112 -16.44 14.65 7.56
N ASN A 113 -16.82 15.90 7.31
CA ASN A 113 -17.93 16.24 6.41
C ASN A 113 -17.39 16.91 5.13
N LEU A 114 -18.25 17.11 4.14
CA LEU A 114 -17.84 17.76 2.88
C LEU A 114 -17.30 19.19 3.11
N ARG A 115 -17.90 19.92 4.05
CA ARG A 115 -17.66 21.36 4.28
C ARG A 115 -16.90 21.66 5.57
N ASN A 116 -16.64 20.66 6.40
CA ASN A 116 -15.82 20.84 7.58
C ASN A 116 -15.09 19.54 7.96
N ILE A 117 -14.01 19.72 8.73
CA ILE A 117 -13.36 18.64 9.46
C ILE A 117 -13.38 19.06 10.92
N THR A 118 -13.94 18.22 11.77
CA THR A 118 -13.99 18.43 13.22
C THR A 118 -13.06 17.42 13.87
N PHE A 119 -12.14 17.89 14.70
CA PHE A 119 -11.33 17.01 15.53
C PHE A 119 -11.36 17.50 16.97
N GLY A 120 -11.46 16.57 17.90
CA GLY A 120 -11.56 16.92 19.31
C GLY A 120 -11.24 15.76 20.24
N ASN A 121 -10.99 16.11 21.49
CA ASN A 121 -10.86 15.21 22.61
C ASN A 121 -11.71 15.74 23.78
N ASP A 122 -11.55 15.16 24.97
CA ASP A 122 -12.32 15.55 26.16
C ASP A 122 -12.09 17.00 26.63
N LYS A 123 -11.09 17.72 26.06
CA LYS A 123 -10.70 19.06 26.48
C LYS A 123 -11.05 20.13 25.46
N GLU A 124 -10.85 19.85 24.18
CA GLU A 124 -10.99 20.84 23.11
C GLU A 124 -11.59 20.21 21.85
N ILE A 125 -12.48 20.96 21.21
CA ILE A 125 -13.06 20.62 19.92
C ILE A 125 -12.70 21.74 18.96
N VAL A 126 -12.03 21.38 17.87
CA VAL A 126 -11.64 22.32 16.82
C VAL A 126 -12.40 21.95 15.54
N GLN A 127 -13.08 22.94 14.97
CA GLN A 127 -13.78 22.81 13.71
C GLN A 127 -13.09 23.64 12.64
N VAL A 128 -12.71 22.98 11.55
CA VAL A 128 -12.11 23.62 10.38
C VAL A 128 -13.12 23.66 9.26
N ASN A 129 -13.36 24.85 8.71
CA ASN A 129 -14.16 25.01 7.50
C ASN A 129 -13.34 24.64 6.25
N THR A 130 -13.85 23.71 5.44
CA THR A 130 -13.24 23.22 4.19
C THR A 130 -14.02 23.63 2.93
N SER A 131 -14.99 24.54 3.05
CA SER A 131 -15.90 24.92 1.96
C SER A 131 -15.16 25.49 0.74
N GLU A 132 -14.11 26.28 0.94
CA GLU A 132 -13.30 26.81 -0.17
C GLU A 132 -12.54 25.69 -0.91
N MET A 133 -12.02 24.70 -0.18
CA MET A 133 -11.38 23.53 -0.81
C MET A 133 -12.39 22.73 -1.64
N LEU A 134 -13.64 22.63 -1.16
CA LEU A 134 -14.73 21.99 -1.89
C LEU A 134 -15.06 22.77 -3.16
N LYS A 135 -15.20 24.09 -3.11
CA LYS A 135 -15.42 24.94 -4.29
C LYS A 135 -14.33 24.76 -5.34
N ILE A 136 -13.06 24.72 -4.93
CA ILE A 136 -11.94 24.46 -5.85
C ILE A 136 -12.12 23.08 -6.51
N LYS A 137 -12.42 22.05 -5.72
CA LYS A 137 -12.60 20.68 -6.24
C LYS A 137 -13.79 20.57 -7.21
N GLU A 138 -14.92 21.20 -6.89
CA GLU A 138 -16.11 21.24 -7.75
C GLU A 138 -15.82 21.95 -9.08
N ASN A 139 -15.16 23.11 -9.04
CA ASN A 139 -14.76 23.85 -10.24
C ASN A 139 -13.88 23.00 -11.17
N TYR A 140 -12.86 22.32 -10.65
CA TYR A 140 -12.02 21.46 -11.48
C TYR A 140 -12.72 20.18 -11.95
N ALA A 141 -13.70 19.67 -11.18
CA ALA A 141 -14.54 18.56 -11.63
C ALA A 141 -15.41 18.98 -12.83
N HIS A 142 -16.04 20.16 -12.75
CA HIS A 142 -16.80 20.75 -13.84
C HIS A 142 -15.93 20.98 -15.10
N ILE A 143 -14.73 21.56 -14.94
CA ILE A 143 -13.79 21.73 -16.08
C ILE A 143 -13.39 20.38 -16.69
N LYS A 144 -13.26 19.32 -15.89
CA LYS A 144 -12.93 17.98 -16.40
C LYS A 144 -14.12 17.35 -17.13
N SER A 145 -15.36 17.64 -16.71
CA SER A 145 -16.57 17.09 -17.35
C SER A 145 -16.89 17.76 -18.68
N THR A 146 -16.51 19.02 -18.90
CA THR A 146 -16.66 19.67 -20.23
C THR A 146 -15.74 19.09 -21.29
N TYR A 147 -14.74 18.29 -20.91
CA TYR A 147 -13.84 17.63 -21.84
C TYR A 147 -14.49 16.37 -22.44
N THR A 148 -15.09 16.50 -23.63
CA THR A 148 -15.85 15.45 -24.32
C THR A 148 -15.02 14.58 -25.28
N ARG A 149 -13.75 14.92 -25.54
CA ARG A 149 -12.91 14.20 -26.51
C ARG A 149 -12.59 12.78 -26.03
N ASN A 150 -12.93 11.78 -26.85
CA ASN A 150 -12.70 10.36 -26.57
C ASN A 150 -11.28 9.88 -26.98
N ASP A 151 -10.25 10.59 -26.52
CA ASP A 151 -8.84 10.18 -26.69
C ASP A 151 -8.21 10.01 -25.31
N HIS A 152 -7.94 8.75 -24.94
CA HIS A 152 -7.39 8.42 -23.63
C HIS A 152 -5.99 9.03 -23.39
N ARG A 153 -5.13 9.10 -24.42
CA ARG A 153 -3.76 9.63 -24.29
C ARG A 153 -3.80 11.12 -23.97
N ILE A 154 -4.64 11.88 -24.67
CA ILE A 154 -4.77 13.32 -24.47
C ILE A 154 -5.52 13.60 -23.14
N ARG A 155 -6.59 12.86 -22.86
CA ARG A 155 -7.36 12.98 -21.61
C ARG A 155 -6.47 12.76 -20.39
N LYS A 156 -5.59 11.76 -20.40
CA LYS A 156 -4.63 11.51 -19.32
C LYS A 156 -3.70 12.70 -19.08
N LYS A 157 -3.16 13.32 -20.14
CA LYS A 157 -2.29 14.50 -20.03
C LYS A 157 -3.04 15.71 -19.46
N VAL A 158 -4.24 16.01 -19.99
CA VAL A 158 -5.07 17.14 -19.55
C VAL A 158 -5.52 16.95 -18.10
N TYR A 159 -6.00 15.77 -17.74
CA TYR A 159 -6.47 15.48 -16.38
C TYR A 159 -5.33 15.50 -15.38
N GLY A 160 -4.13 15.04 -15.78
CA GLY A 160 -2.91 15.18 -14.99
C GLY A 160 -2.61 16.65 -14.70
N LYS A 161 -2.52 17.49 -15.75
CA LYS A 161 -2.26 18.94 -15.60
C LYS A 161 -3.31 19.65 -14.72
N LEU A 162 -4.59 19.36 -14.94
CA LEU A 162 -5.67 19.92 -14.13
C LEU A 162 -5.64 19.41 -12.68
N GLY A 163 -5.28 18.14 -12.46
CA GLY A 163 -5.12 17.56 -11.13
C GLY A 163 -3.97 18.19 -10.35
N THR A 164 -2.83 18.44 -11.00
CA THR A 164 -1.70 19.15 -10.39
C THR A 164 -2.12 20.57 -9.99
N ARG A 165 -2.72 21.34 -10.91
CA ARG A 165 -3.21 22.70 -10.64
C ARG A 165 -4.24 22.74 -9.50
N GLN A 166 -5.17 21.79 -9.47
CA GLN A 166 -6.15 21.64 -8.39
C GLN A 166 -5.44 21.43 -7.05
N THR A 167 -4.45 20.53 -7.01
CA THR A 167 -3.68 20.22 -5.79
C THR A 167 -2.88 21.43 -5.33
N ASP A 168 -2.25 22.16 -6.25
CA ASP A 168 -1.45 23.34 -5.94
C ASP A 168 -2.32 24.48 -5.43
N ARG A 169 -3.50 24.72 -6.03
CA ARG A 169 -4.47 25.69 -5.50
C ARG A 169 -4.99 25.30 -4.14
N ILE A 170 -5.31 24.01 -3.94
CA ILE A 170 -5.72 23.53 -2.62
C ILE A 170 -4.61 23.83 -1.63
N LYS A 171 -3.33 23.55 -1.93
CA LYS A 171 -2.11 23.80 -1.11
C LYS A 171 -1.73 25.28 -0.90
N GLN A 172 -2.22 26.19 -1.72
CA GLN A 172 -2.03 27.63 -1.56
C GLN A 172 -3.17 28.29 -0.78
N SER A 173 -4.33 27.64 -0.67
CA SER A 173 -5.45 28.18 0.10
C SER A 173 -5.02 28.52 1.54
N PRO A 174 -5.39 29.69 2.09
CA PRO A 174 -5.09 30.04 3.48
C PRO A 174 -5.74 29.08 4.48
N GLN A 175 -6.78 28.34 4.09
CA GLN A 175 -7.33 27.23 4.90
C GLN A 175 -6.59 25.90 4.71
N ASN A 176 -5.42 25.86 4.05
CA ASN A 176 -4.49 24.79 4.38
C ASN A 176 -4.05 25.00 5.82
N LEU A 177 -4.87 24.48 6.71
CA LEU A 177 -4.29 23.61 7.68
C LEU A 177 -3.44 22.58 6.89
N LYS A 178 -2.13 22.82 6.88
CA LYS A 178 -1.29 21.83 7.53
C LYS A 178 -2.05 21.52 8.81
N VAL A 179 -2.81 20.43 8.83
CA VAL A 179 -3.41 19.92 10.05
C VAL A 179 -2.22 19.41 10.85
N ASN A 180 -1.35 20.33 11.27
CA ASN A 180 -0.60 20.26 12.50
C ASN A 180 -1.68 20.38 13.56
N CYS A 181 -2.45 19.31 13.66
CA CYS A 181 -3.20 19.04 14.85
C CYS A 181 -2.13 19.00 15.93
N LYS A 182 -1.98 20.10 16.68
CA LYS A 182 -1.03 20.21 17.80
C LYS A 182 -1.30 19.09 18.82
N LEU A 183 -2.52 18.55 18.80
CA LEU A 183 -2.99 17.40 19.56
C LEU A 183 -2.47 16.04 19.01
N CYS A 184 -2.00 15.96 17.76
CA CYS A 184 -1.59 14.72 17.07
C CYS A 184 -0.11 14.32 17.31
N SER A 185 0.52 14.81 18.37
CA SER A 185 1.82 14.30 18.80
C SER A 185 1.63 12.92 19.43
N LYS A 186 1.72 11.88 18.59
CA LYS A 186 1.68 10.43 18.92
C LYS A 186 0.28 9.81 19.10
N THR A 187 -0.61 9.96 18.11
CA THR A 187 -1.91 9.27 18.11
C THR A 187 -2.06 8.28 16.96
N LYS A 188 -2.49 7.06 17.29
CA LYS A 188 -2.85 6.01 16.34
C LYS A 188 -4.23 6.32 15.78
N ILE A 189 -4.30 6.74 14.53
CA ILE A 189 -5.57 6.98 13.83
C ILE A 189 -6.27 5.62 13.62
N ARG A 190 -7.32 5.35 14.40
CA ARG A 190 -8.29 4.29 14.08
C ARG A 190 -9.35 4.89 13.18
N ASN A 191 -9.31 4.55 11.90
CA ASN A 191 -10.45 4.80 11.01
C ASN A 191 -11.49 3.71 11.30
N ASN A 192 -12.57 4.08 12.00
CA ASN A 192 -13.78 3.27 11.98
C ASN A 192 -14.56 3.66 10.71
N LEU A 193 -14.78 2.66 9.85
CA LEU A 193 -15.77 2.71 8.78
C LEU A 193 -17.15 2.43 9.36
#